data_AF-A0A7Y3C3E4-F1
#
_entry.id   AF-A0A7Y3C3E4-F1
#
_cell.length_a   1.000
_cell.length_b   1.000
_cell.length_c   1.000
_cell.angle_alpha   90.00
_cell.angle_beta   90.00
_cell.angle_gamma   90.00
#
_symmetry.space_group_name_H-M   'P 1'
#
loop_
_entity.id
_entity.type
_entity.pdbx_description
1 polymer ?
#
loop_
_entity_poly.entity_id
_entity_poly.type
_entity_poly.pdbx_seq_one_letter_code
_entity_poly.pdbx_strand_id
1 'polypeptide(L)'
;MPDRDQVKPYHSKETAPGQEAADVVAEVLKHAEAREQASKKKVVPKGPPKWTLPLTLNLGVLALYFLIAQPDFLVLNPVEDPRASAEVIEAEKRGLYIEIMKLLNYQSENGRLPATLAEMGSPLAEQGVDYTVQGDSSFLLIKTVQGETLVFDSAQDDPATWVGNFQIPG
;
A
#
# COMPACT_ATOMS: atom_id res chain seq x y z
N MET A 1 55.69 -19.65 33.87
CA MET A 1 55.27 -20.57 34.96
C MET A 1 56.52 -21.15 35.61
N PRO A 2 56.49 -21.46 36.92
CA PRO A 2 55.42 -21.15 37.88
C PRO A 2 55.55 -19.65 38.32
N ASP A 3 55.33 -19.12 39.53
CA ASP A 3 54.93 -19.70 40.83
C ASP A 3 54.30 -18.68 41.81
N ARG A 4 53.63 -19.21 42.84
CA ARG A 4 53.36 -18.72 44.22
C ARG A 4 53.15 -17.22 44.54
N ASP A 5 51.89 -16.94 44.88
CA ASP A 5 51.44 -16.29 46.13
C ASP A 5 52.48 -15.78 47.14
N GLN A 6 52.24 -14.56 47.63
CA GLN A 6 52.64 -14.19 48.99
C GLN A 6 51.74 -13.11 49.62
N VAL A 7 50.54 -13.49 50.04
CA VAL A 7 49.72 -12.67 50.94
C VAL A 7 50.46 -12.47 52.27
N LYS A 8 50.65 -11.21 52.67
CA LYS A 8 51.14 -10.81 54.00
C LYS A 8 50.22 -9.74 54.59
N PRO A 9 50.14 -9.66 55.93
CA PRO A 9 48.83 -9.61 56.58
C PRO A 9 48.21 -8.22 56.66
N TYR A 10 46.89 -8.20 56.85
CA TYR A 10 46.20 -7.03 57.39
C TYR A 10 46.85 -6.62 58.72
N HIS A 11 47.36 -5.39 58.79
CA HIS A 11 47.75 -4.80 60.06
C HIS A 11 46.49 -4.51 60.88
N SER A 12 46.24 -5.35 61.87
CA SER A 12 45.24 -5.12 62.91
C SER A 12 45.53 -3.80 63.62
N LYS A 13 44.71 -2.78 63.36
CA LYS A 13 44.58 -1.62 64.25
C LYS A 13 43.50 -1.96 65.27
N GLU A 14 43.81 -1.79 66.53
CA GLU A 14 42.89 -2.02 67.65
C GLU A 14 41.93 -0.82 67.76
N THR A 15 40.86 -0.82 66.97
CA THR A 15 39.69 0.05 67.19
C THR A 15 38.65 -0.70 68.00
N ALA A 16 38.14 -0.07 69.06
CA ALA A 16 37.24 -0.76 70.00
C ALA A 16 35.87 -1.06 69.33
N PRO A 17 35.26 -2.24 69.56
CA PRO A 17 34.06 -2.69 68.84
C PRO A 17 32.80 -1.85 69.06
N GLY A 18 32.84 -0.85 69.95
CA GLY A 18 31.78 0.15 70.10
C GLY A 18 31.88 1.35 69.13
N GLN A 19 33.06 1.64 68.56
CA GLN A 19 33.25 2.79 67.67
C GLN A 19 32.65 2.54 66.29
N GLU A 20 32.97 1.41 65.65
CA GLU A 20 32.39 1.06 64.34
C GLU A 20 30.86 0.93 64.40
N ALA A 21 30.32 0.43 65.51
CA ALA A 21 28.88 0.42 65.75
C ALA A 21 28.28 1.84 65.87
N ALA A 22 28.98 2.77 66.53
CA ALA A 22 28.55 4.16 66.65
C ALA A 22 28.63 4.90 65.30
N ASP A 23 29.72 4.71 64.53
CA ASP A 23 29.93 5.33 63.23
C ASP A 23 28.92 4.81 62.18
N VAL A 24 28.65 3.49 62.16
CA VAL A 24 27.59 2.91 61.29
C VAL A 24 26.21 3.43 61.68
N VAL A 25 25.90 3.58 62.97
CA VAL A 25 24.61 4.17 63.41
C VAL A 25 24.55 5.66 63.03
N ALA A 26 25.64 6.41 63.15
CA ALA A 26 25.70 7.81 62.72
C ALA A 26 25.54 7.96 61.20
N GLU A 27 26.15 7.09 60.40
CA GLU A 27 26.00 7.08 58.94
C GLU A 27 24.58 6.67 58.52
N VAL A 28 23.97 5.67 59.17
CA VAL A 28 22.56 5.29 58.95
C VAL A 28 21.60 6.42 59.31
N LEU A 29 21.81 7.11 60.43
CA LEU A 29 21.02 8.28 60.82
C LEU A 29 21.17 9.43 59.81
N LYS A 30 22.39 9.71 59.35
CA LYS A 30 22.68 10.71 58.31
C LYS A 30 22.04 10.35 56.97
N HIS A 31 22.00 9.06 56.61
CA HIS A 31 21.26 8.56 55.45
C HIS A 31 19.73 8.64 55.62
N ALA A 32 19.22 8.47 56.84
CA ALA A 32 17.80 8.64 57.17
C ALA A 32 17.39 10.12 57.07
N GLU A 33 18.14 11.04 57.66
CA GLU A 33 17.91 12.49 57.53
C GLU A 33 18.00 12.94 56.06
N ALA A 34 18.99 12.46 55.29
CA ALA A 34 19.09 12.77 53.87
C ALA A 34 17.86 12.28 53.08
N ARG A 35 17.33 11.09 53.40
CA ARG A 35 16.08 10.57 52.82
C ARG A 35 14.86 11.37 53.26
N GLU A 36 14.80 11.85 54.49
CA GLU A 36 13.68 12.64 54.99
C GLU A 36 13.69 14.08 54.45
N GLN A 37 14.86 14.69 54.29
CA GLN A 37 15.01 15.98 53.61
C GLN A 37 14.68 15.86 52.10
N ALA A 38 15.04 14.75 51.46
CA ALA A 38 14.64 14.46 50.09
C ALA A 38 13.12 14.23 49.95
N SER A 39 12.48 13.53 50.89
CA SER A 39 11.03 13.28 50.85
C SER A 39 10.20 14.52 51.22
N LYS A 40 10.75 15.44 52.03
CA LYS A 40 10.20 16.80 52.25
C LYS A 40 10.35 17.67 51.00
N LYS A 41 11.43 17.51 50.22
CA LYS A 41 11.62 18.12 48.89
C LYS A 41 10.85 17.36 47.78
N LYS A 42 9.55 17.09 48.01
CA LYS A 42 8.63 16.70 46.93
C LYS A 42 8.52 17.85 45.93
N VAL A 43 9.31 17.76 44.85
CA VAL A 43 9.12 18.59 43.65
C VAL A 43 7.72 18.30 43.14
N VAL A 44 6.80 19.25 43.35
CA VAL A 44 5.44 19.16 42.80
C VAL A 44 5.59 19.00 41.29
N PRO A 45 5.07 17.92 40.67
CA PRO A 45 5.17 17.76 39.23
C PRO A 45 4.48 18.96 38.59
N LYS A 46 5.24 19.72 37.78
CA LYS A 46 4.68 20.86 37.05
C LYS A 46 3.56 20.31 36.16
N GLY A 47 2.31 20.63 36.52
CA GLY A 47 1.15 20.27 35.72
C GLY A 47 1.31 20.78 34.28
N PRO A 48 0.71 20.10 33.30
CA PRO A 48 0.86 20.48 31.89
C PRO A 48 0.48 21.95 31.71
N PRO A 49 1.25 22.72 30.93
CA PRO A 49 1.02 24.16 30.79
C PRO A 49 -0.38 24.40 30.22
N LYS A 50 -1.10 25.40 30.75
CA LYS A 50 -2.55 25.59 30.51
C LYS A 50 -2.99 25.62 29.03
N TRP A 51 -2.05 25.91 28.12
CA TRP A 51 -2.21 25.86 26.67
C TRP A 51 -2.41 24.44 26.08
N THR A 52 -2.08 23.36 26.80
CA THR A 52 -2.33 22.00 26.30
C THR A 52 -3.81 21.68 26.20
N LEU A 53 -4.64 22.12 27.15
CA LEU A 53 -6.09 21.88 27.14
C LEU A 53 -6.77 22.34 25.83
N PRO A 54 -6.64 23.61 25.39
CA PRO A 54 -7.18 24.03 24.11
C PRO A 54 -6.48 23.36 22.92
N LEU A 55 -5.17 23.08 22.99
CA LEU A 55 -4.44 22.42 21.90
C LEU A 55 -4.95 20.99 21.66
N THR A 56 -5.08 20.17 22.70
CA THR A 56 -5.60 18.80 22.63
C THR A 56 -7.07 18.79 22.20
N LEU A 57 -7.88 19.77 22.63
CA LEU A 57 -9.26 19.90 22.17
C LEU A 57 -9.34 20.19 20.67
N ASN A 58 -8.54 21.14 20.16
CA ASN A 58 -8.49 21.45 18.72
C ASN A 58 -7.98 20.26 17.90
N LEU A 59 -6.95 19.54 18.36
CA LEU A 59 -6.47 18.32 17.72
C LEU A 59 -7.52 17.21 17.71
N GLY A 60 -8.28 17.03 18.79
CA GLY A 60 -9.38 16.05 18.86
C GLY A 60 -10.53 16.38 17.90
N VAL A 61 -10.92 17.67 17.81
CA VAL A 61 -11.92 18.13 16.85
C VAL A 61 -11.44 17.98 15.41
N LEU A 62 -10.17 18.29 15.12
CA LEU A 62 -9.56 18.12 13.80
C LEU A 62 -9.50 16.64 13.38
N ALA A 63 -9.14 15.74 14.29
CA ALA A 63 -9.12 14.30 14.04
C ALA A 63 -10.52 13.74 13.80
N LEU A 64 -11.53 14.19 14.56
CA LEU A 64 -12.93 13.81 14.33
C LEU A 64 -13.46 14.38 13.00
N TYR A 65 -13.06 15.59 12.62
CA TYR A 65 -13.39 16.19 11.33
C TYR A 65 -12.79 15.38 10.17
N PHE A 66 -11.52 15.00 10.23
CA PHE A 66 -10.90 14.12 9.22
C PHE A 66 -11.54 12.72 9.16
N LEU A 67 -12.10 12.21 10.26
CA LEU A 67 -12.81 10.93 10.26
C LEU A 67 -14.15 11.00 9.50
N ILE A 68 -14.87 12.11 9.62
CA ILE A 68 -16.22 12.31 9.05
C ILE A 68 -16.16 12.85 7.62
N ALA A 69 -15.31 13.85 7.39
CA ALA A 69 -15.29 14.64 6.17
C ALA A 69 -14.08 14.34 5.27
N GLN A 70 -13.46 13.14 5.44
CA GLN A 70 -12.26 12.62 4.77
C GLN A 70 -11.81 13.44 3.55
N PRO A 71 -11.02 14.51 3.74
CA PRO A 71 -10.70 15.43 2.65
C PRO A 71 -9.86 14.73 1.59
N ASP A 72 -10.03 15.11 0.33
CA ASP A 72 -9.53 14.35 -0.83
C ASP A 72 -8.02 14.07 -0.84
N PHE A 73 -7.22 14.85 -0.09
CA PHE A 73 -5.77 14.63 0.08
C PHE A 73 -5.39 13.54 1.11
N LEU A 74 -6.34 13.10 1.95
CA LEU A 74 -6.20 11.91 2.82
C LEU A 74 -6.78 10.65 2.18
N VAL A 75 -7.59 10.80 1.13
CA VAL A 75 -7.98 9.68 0.28
C VAL A 75 -6.74 9.25 -0.51
N LEU A 76 -6.14 8.13 -0.10
CA LEU A 76 -5.15 7.42 -0.91
C LEU A 76 -5.88 6.90 -2.15
N ASN A 77 -5.91 7.70 -3.22
CA ASN A 77 -6.31 7.23 -4.54
C ASN A 77 -5.49 5.97 -4.84
N PRO A 78 -6.13 4.83 -5.18
CA PRO A 78 -5.40 3.63 -5.51
C PRO A 78 -4.52 3.91 -6.72
N VAL A 79 -3.22 3.65 -6.59
CA VAL A 79 -2.32 3.67 -7.74
C VAL A 79 -2.68 2.46 -8.59
N GLU A 80 -3.38 2.70 -9.70
CA GLU A 80 -3.69 1.68 -10.70
C GLU A 80 -2.37 1.07 -11.20
N ASP A 81 -2.20 -0.26 -11.05
CA ASP A 81 -0.99 -0.93 -11.52
C ASP A 81 -1.01 -0.96 -13.07
N PRO A 82 -0.06 -0.31 -13.76
CA PRO A 82 -0.04 -0.26 -15.23
C PRO A 82 0.13 -1.64 -15.88
N ARG A 83 0.52 -2.67 -15.10
CA ARG A 83 0.56 -4.06 -15.57
C ARG A 83 -0.83 -4.67 -15.66
N ALA A 84 -1.69 -4.37 -14.69
CA ALA A 84 -3.07 -4.86 -14.68
C ALA A 84 -3.88 -4.27 -15.85
N SER A 85 -3.66 -3.00 -16.21
CA SER A 85 -4.29 -2.42 -17.40
C SER A 85 -3.76 -3.03 -18.70
N ALA A 86 -2.44 -3.23 -18.83
CA ALA A 86 -1.84 -3.88 -19.99
C ALA A 86 -2.33 -5.33 -20.20
N GLU A 87 -2.40 -6.14 -19.13
CA GLU A 87 -2.91 -7.51 -19.18
C GLU A 87 -4.40 -7.57 -19.57
N VAL A 88 -5.22 -6.63 -19.07
CA VAL A 88 -6.64 -6.50 -19.47
C VAL A 88 -6.76 -6.09 -20.95
N ILE A 89 -5.95 -5.14 -21.41
CA ILE A 89 -5.93 -4.69 -22.81
C ILE A 89 -5.52 -5.84 -23.75
N GLU A 90 -4.52 -6.64 -23.40
CA GLU A 90 -4.17 -7.83 -24.19
C GLU A 90 -5.27 -8.89 -24.22
N ALA A 91 -5.95 -9.12 -23.09
CA ALA A 91 -7.07 -10.07 -23.03
C ALA A 91 -8.24 -9.60 -23.92
N GLU A 92 -8.52 -8.30 -23.94
CA GLU A 92 -9.56 -7.70 -24.79
C GLU A 92 -9.18 -7.69 -26.27
N LYS A 93 -7.91 -7.43 -26.63
CA LYS A 93 -7.39 -7.62 -28.00
C LYS A 93 -7.58 -9.06 -28.47
N ARG A 94 -7.30 -10.06 -27.62
CA ARG A 94 -7.53 -11.49 -27.92
C ARG A 94 -9.02 -11.83 -28.06
N GLY A 95 -9.90 -11.21 -27.28
CA GLY A 95 -11.35 -11.33 -27.43
C GLY A 95 -11.85 -10.78 -28.76
N LEU A 96 -11.39 -9.59 -29.16
CA LEU A 96 -11.71 -8.97 -30.45
C LEU A 96 -11.17 -9.77 -31.64
N TYR A 97 -9.96 -10.35 -31.54
CA TYR A 97 -9.40 -11.23 -32.58
C TYR A 97 -10.29 -12.43 -32.90
N ILE A 98 -10.85 -13.09 -31.88
CA ILE A 98 -11.80 -14.20 -32.07
C ILE A 98 -13.06 -13.72 -32.83
N GLU A 99 -13.52 -12.50 -32.58
CA GLU A 99 -14.69 -11.95 -33.28
C GLU A 99 -14.39 -11.52 -34.71
N ILE A 100 -13.21 -10.95 -34.96
CA ILE A 100 -12.70 -10.64 -36.30
C ILE A 100 -12.67 -11.91 -37.16
N MET A 101 -12.19 -13.04 -36.61
CA MET A 101 -12.20 -14.32 -37.31
C MET A 101 -13.62 -14.83 -37.61
N LYS A 102 -14.60 -14.61 -36.72
CA LYS A 102 -16.01 -14.92 -37.01
C LYS A 102 -16.63 -14.02 -38.07
N LEU A 103 -16.31 -12.71 -38.07
CA LEU A 103 -16.77 -11.76 -39.08
C LEU A 103 -16.27 -12.15 -40.48
N LEU A 104 -14.99 -12.51 -40.59
CA LEU A 104 -14.39 -13.01 -41.82
C LEU A 104 -14.99 -14.36 -42.26
N ASN A 105 -15.29 -15.27 -41.31
CA ASN A 105 -15.98 -16.52 -41.62
C ASN A 105 -17.41 -16.30 -42.12
N TYR A 106 -18.18 -15.43 -41.44
CA TYR A 106 -19.53 -15.04 -41.87
C TYR A 106 -19.52 -14.45 -43.28
N GLN A 107 -18.54 -13.59 -43.58
CA GLN A 107 -18.33 -13.02 -44.91
C GLN A 107 -18.04 -14.09 -45.97
N SER A 108 -17.20 -15.08 -45.65
CA SER A 108 -16.89 -16.22 -46.51
C SER A 108 -18.11 -17.11 -46.78
N GLU A 109 -18.95 -17.35 -45.77
CA GLU A 109 -20.15 -18.20 -45.86
C GLU A 109 -21.33 -17.51 -46.56
N ASN A 110 -21.53 -16.21 -46.33
CA ASN A 110 -22.72 -15.47 -46.77
C ASN A 110 -22.46 -14.54 -47.97
N GLY A 111 -21.20 -14.38 -48.39
CA GLY A 111 -20.79 -13.47 -49.46
C GLY A 111 -20.92 -11.98 -49.13
N ARG A 112 -21.21 -11.63 -47.87
CA ARG A 112 -21.36 -10.27 -47.35
C ARG A 112 -21.00 -10.19 -45.87
N LEU A 113 -20.64 -9.01 -45.40
CA LEU A 113 -20.58 -8.72 -43.97
C LEU A 113 -21.98 -8.72 -43.34
N PRO A 114 -22.10 -9.00 -42.02
CA PRO A 114 -23.34 -8.78 -41.29
C PRO A 114 -23.60 -7.28 -41.13
N ALA A 115 -24.87 -6.88 -41.09
CA ALA A 115 -25.28 -5.50 -40.86
C ALA A 115 -25.13 -5.08 -39.39
N THR A 116 -25.12 -6.05 -38.47
CA THR A 116 -24.89 -5.84 -37.03
C THR A 116 -24.19 -7.05 -36.41
N LEU A 117 -23.44 -6.84 -35.31
CA LEU A 117 -22.87 -7.94 -34.53
C LEU A 117 -23.92 -8.92 -33.98
N ALA A 118 -25.16 -8.46 -33.76
CA ALA A 118 -26.27 -9.33 -33.34
C ALA A 118 -26.70 -10.35 -34.42
N GLU A 119 -26.54 -10.03 -35.71
CA GLU A 119 -26.91 -10.91 -36.84
C GLU A 119 -26.09 -12.21 -36.88
N MET A 120 -24.83 -12.14 -36.45
CA MET A 120 -23.91 -13.27 -36.30
C MET A 120 -23.96 -13.90 -34.89
N GLY A 121 -24.91 -13.51 -34.03
CA GLY A 121 -25.04 -14.01 -32.66
C GLY A 121 -23.91 -13.57 -31.72
N SER A 122 -23.26 -12.44 -32.00
CA SER A 122 -22.11 -11.97 -31.21
C SER A 122 -22.51 -11.49 -29.82
N PRO A 123 -21.82 -11.93 -28.74
CA PRO A 123 -21.99 -11.35 -27.42
C PRO A 123 -21.39 -9.94 -27.31
N LEU A 124 -20.49 -9.54 -28.22
CA LEU A 124 -19.83 -8.23 -28.19
C LEU A 124 -20.79 -7.08 -28.58
N ALA A 125 -21.93 -7.39 -29.21
CA ALA A 125 -23.02 -6.45 -29.48
C ALA A 125 -23.58 -5.78 -28.20
N GLU A 126 -23.48 -6.45 -27.04
CA GLU A 126 -23.93 -5.93 -25.73
C GLU A 126 -22.78 -5.36 -24.89
N GLN A 127 -21.52 -5.45 -25.35
CA GLN A 127 -20.32 -5.14 -24.56
C GLN A 127 -19.66 -3.81 -24.95
N GLY A 128 -20.41 -2.89 -25.58
CA GLY A 128 -19.90 -1.56 -25.95
C GLY A 128 -18.82 -1.59 -27.03
N VAL A 129 -18.96 -2.47 -28.02
CA VAL A 129 -18.12 -2.49 -29.22
C VAL A 129 -18.86 -1.81 -30.37
N ASP A 130 -18.33 -0.68 -30.84
CA ASP A 130 -18.84 -0.01 -32.02
C ASP A 130 -18.35 -0.75 -33.28
N TYR A 131 -19.29 -1.30 -34.04
CA TYR A 131 -19.04 -1.98 -35.31
C TYR A 131 -19.58 -1.13 -36.45
N THR A 132 -18.77 -0.89 -37.49
CA THR A 132 -19.18 -0.14 -38.68
C THR A 132 -18.67 -0.84 -39.93
N VAL A 133 -19.58 -1.17 -40.84
CA VAL A 133 -19.24 -1.70 -42.17
C VAL A 133 -18.70 -0.56 -43.05
N GLN A 134 -17.55 -0.78 -43.68
CA GLN A 134 -16.93 0.15 -44.63
C GLN A 134 -16.94 -0.48 -46.05
N GLY A 135 -17.93 -0.11 -46.86
CA GLY A 135 -18.12 -0.70 -48.19
C GLY A 135 -18.57 -2.17 -48.14
N ASP A 136 -18.37 -2.91 -49.22
CA ASP A 136 -18.92 -4.28 -49.35
C ASP A 136 -18.10 -5.36 -48.63
N SER A 137 -16.82 -5.09 -48.33
CA SER A 137 -15.87 -6.12 -47.91
C SER A 137 -14.99 -5.78 -46.70
N SER A 138 -15.12 -4.59 -46.12
CA SER A 138 -14.28 -4.11 -45.01
C SER A 138 -15.11 -3.62 -43.83
N PHE A 139 -14.54 -3.64 -42.62
CA PHE A 139 -15.21 -3.20 -41.40
C PHE A 139 -14.24 -2.60 -40.38
N LEU A 140 -14.81 -1.76 -39.51
CA LEU A 140 -14.15 -1.15 -38.37
C LEU A 140 -14.75 -1.72 -37.08
N LEU A 141 -13.89 -2.09 -36.13
CA LEU A 141 -14.26 -2.37 -34.74
C LEU A 141 -13.57 -1.34 -33.84
N ILE A 142 -14.33 -0.73 -32.94
CA ILE A 142 -13.82 0.16 -31.89
C ILE A 142 -14.31 -0.34 -30.53
N LYS A 143 -13.40 -0.47 -29.55
CA LYS A 143 -13.73 -0.76 -28.15
C LYS A 143 -12.86 0.09 -27.22
N THR A 144 -13.46 0.80 -26.28
CA THR A 144 -12.71 1.56 -25.26
C THR A 144 -12.55 0.72 -23.99
N VAL A 145 -11.31 0.51 -23.57
CA VAL A 145 -10.92 -0.33 -22.42
C VAL A 145 -10.05 0.49 -21.49
N GLN A 146 -10.54 0.79 -20.28
CA GLN A 146 -9.81 1.57 -19.25
C GLN A 146 -9.25 2.93 -19.74
N GLY A 147 -9.85 3.51 -20.78
CA GLY A 147 -9.42 4.78 -21.39
C GLY A 147 -8.49 4.64 -22.60
N GLU A 148 -7.97 3.45 -22.91
CA GLU A 148 -7.34 3.15 -24.21
C GLU A 148 -8.44 2.78 -25.22
N THR A 149 -8.39 3.37 -26.41
CA THR A 149 -9.30 3.02 -27.52
C THR A 149 -8.64 2.00 -28.42
N LEU A 150 -9.15 0.78 -28.41
CA LEU A 150 -8.78 -0.28 -29.35
C LEU A 150 -9.54 -0.05 -30.66
N VAL A 151 -8.80 0.07 -31.77
CA VAL A 151 -9.34 0.20 -33.12
C VAL A 151 -8.73 -0.89 -33.99
N PHE A 152 -9.57 -1.60 -34.74
CA PHE A 152 -9.16 -2.52 -35.81
C PHE A 152 -9.88 -2.13 -37.10
N ASP A 153 -9.12 -1.77 -38.14
CA ASP A 153 -9.64 -1.46 -39.48
C ASP A 153 -9.26 -2.58 -40.45
N SER A 154 -10.23 -3.39 -40.87
CA SER A 154 -9.99 -4.54 -41.74
C SER A 154 -9.55 -4.17 -43.17
N ALA A 155 -9.45 -2.88 -43.51
CA ALA A 155 -8.87 -2.40 -44.77
C ALA A 155 -7.37 -2.04 -44.65
N GLN A 156 -6.83 -1.96 -43.43
CA GLN A 156 -5.46 -1.53 -43.14
C GLN A 156 -4.69 -2.52 -42.26
N ASP A 157 -5.36 -3.12 -41.27
CA ASP A 157 -4.80 -4.07 -40.31
C ASP A 157 -4.97 -5.53 -40.75
N ASP A 158 -3.94 -6.35 -40.56
CA ASP A 158 -4.07 -7.81 -40.60
C ASP A 158 -4.42 -8.34 -39.18
N PRO A 159 -5.44 -9.21 -39.03
CA PRO A 159 -5.87 -9.70 -37.71
C PRO A 159 -4.77 -10.34 -36.86
N ALA A 160 -3.87 -11.11 -37.49
CA ALA A 160 -2.87 -11.90 -36.78
C ALA A 160 -1.69 -11.05 -36.28
N THR A 161 -1.33 -9.99 -37.00
CA THR A 161 -0.31 -9.02 -36.59
C THR A 161 -0.85 -7.97 -35.62
N TRP A 162 -2.10 -7.53 -35.79
CA TRP A 162 -2.76 -6.53 -34.93
C TRP A 162 -2.83 -6.95 -33.46
N VAL A 163 -3.09 -8.25 -33.19
CA VAL A 163 -3.20 -8.79 -31.83
C VAL A 163 -1.83 -9.03 -31.16
N GLY A 164 -0.73 -8.85 -31.87
CA GLY A 164 0.63 -9.22 -31.44
C GLY A 164 0.98 -10.69 -31.68
N ASN A 165 2.13 -11.16 -31.16
CA ASN A 165 2.63 -12.53 -31.36
C ASN A 165 1.77 -13.58 -30.61
N PHE A 166 0.60 -13.88 -31.15
CA PHE A 166 -0.36 -14.81 -30.58
C PHE A 166 -0.17 -16.23 -31.13
N GLN A 167 0.48 -17.11 -30.36
CA GLN A 167 0.45 -18.54 -30.63
C GLN A 167 -0.89 -19.12 -30.15
N ILE A 168 -1.75 -19.48 -31.10
CA ILE A 168 -2.94 -20.28 -30.84
C ILE A 168 -2.50 -21.65 -30.32
N PRO A 169 -2.95 -22.12 -29.13
CA PRO A 169 -2.77 -23.50 -28.72
C PRO A 169 -3.67 -24.40 -29.58
N GLY A 170 -3.06 -25.35 -30.29
CA GLY A 170 -3.75 -26.36 -31.11
C GLY A 170 -4.00 -27.68 -30.39
#